data_AF-A0A345SYU4-F1
#
_entry.id   AF-A0A345SYU4-F1
#
_cell.length_a   1.000
_cell.length_b   1.000
_cell.length_c   1.000
_cell.angle_alpha   90.00
_cell.angle_beta   90.00
_cell.angle_gamma   90.00
#
_symmetry.space_group_name_H-M   'P 1'
#
loop_
_entity.id
_entity.type
_entity.pdbx_description
1 polymer ?
#
loop_
_entity_poly.entity_id
_entity_poly.type
_entity_poly.pdbx_seq_one_letter_code
_entity_poly.pdbx_strand_id
1 'polypeptide(L)'
;MLRTMLKSKIHRATVTQADLHYVGSVTVDQDLLDAADLLPGELVHIVDIDNGARLETYTIAGPRGSGVIGINGAAARLVHPGDLVILIGYGQMQDAEARTHRPRVVFVDAQNRITGTGGDPAEAVPGTGTVRGDTLRTAPVHLPAPGNPSEPEAYGDVEHGAARTAAH
;
A
#
# COMPACT_ATOMS: atom_id res chain seq x y z
N MET A 1 -13.77 -3.51 -26.11
CA MET A 1 -13.65 -2.47 -25.07
C MET A 1 -12.25 -2.58 -24.49
N LEU A 2 -11.59 -1.45 -24.23
CA LEU A 2 -10.30 -1.42 -23.54
C LEU A 2 -10.50 -1.46 -22.01
N ARG A 3 -9.62 -2.16 -21.30
CA ARG A 3 -9.56 -2.23 -19.84
C ARG A 3 -8.21 -1.71 -19.35
N THR A 4 -8.23 -0.97 -18.25
CA THR A 4 -7.02 -0.62 -17.49
C THR A 4 -6.69 -1.76 -16.54
N MET A 5 -5.55 -2.41 -16.76
CA MET A 5 -5.11 -3.56 -15.99
C MET A 5 -3.80 -3.24 -15.28
N LEU A 6 -3.58 -3.85 -14.10
CA LEU A 6 -2.24 -3.92 -13.51
C LEU A 6 -1.33 -4.59 -14.52
N LYS A 7 -0.38 -3.85 -15.09
CA LYS A 7 0.63 -4.37 -16.03
C LYS A 7 1.84 -4.87 -15.25
N SER A 8 2.27 -4.09 -14.27
CA SER A 8 3.42 -4.44 -13.44
C SER A 8 3.45 -3.69 -12.12
N LYS A 9 4.24 -4.21 -11.17
CA LYS A 9 4.56 -3.50 -9.94
C LYS A 9 5.95 -3.84 -9.42
N ILE A 10 6.60 -2.88 -8.76
CA ILE A 10 7.74 -3.10 -7.88
C ILE A 10 7.20 -3.03 -6.45
N HIS A 11 7.24 -4.14 -5.73
CA HIS A 11 6.58 -4.29 -4.46
C HIS A 11 7.52 -4.02 -3.27
N ARG A 12 7.12 -3.07 -2.41
CA ARG A 12 7.79 -2.71 -1.14
C ARG A 12 9.24 -2.25 -1.33
N ALA A 13 9.49 -1.42 -2.33
CA ALA A 13 10.80 -0.79 -2.50
C ALA A 13 11.00 0.31 -1.44
N THR A 14 12.22 0.46 -0.96
CA THR A 14 12.62 1.50 0.00
C THR A 14 12.98 2.78 -0.74
N VAL A 15 12.39 3.91 -0.37
CA VAL A 15 12.76 5.21 -0.91
C VAL A 15 14.17 5.56 -0.44
N THR A 16 15.08 5.79 -1.38
CA THR A 16 16.51 6.05 -1.07
C THR A 16 16.84 7.52 -0.97
N GLN A 17 16.07 8.38 -1.64
CA GLN A 17 16.26 9.82 -1.62
C GLN A 17 14.94 10.55 -1.90
N ALA A 18 14.80 11.76 -1.37
CA ALA A 18 13.72 12.66 -1.72
C ALA A 18 14.24 14.10 -1.79
N ASP A 19 14.02 14.77 -2.91
CA ASP A 19 14.51 16.15 -3.14
C ASP A 19 13.41 17.02 -3.75
N LEU A 20 12.98 18.02 -2.98
CA LEU A 20 11.95 18.97 -3.37
C LEU A 20 12.37 19.87 -4.54
N HIS A 21 13.66 20.16 -4.67
CA HIS A 21 14.19 21.12 -5.65
C HIS A 21 14.73 20.44 -6.92
N TYR A 22 14.78 19.11 -6.93
CA TYR A 22 15.12 18.34 -8.11
C TYR A 22 13.95 18.29 -9.11
N VAL A 23 14.27 18.16 -10.41
CA VAL A 23 13.27 18.08 -11.48
C VAL A 23 12.35 16.88 -11.24
N GLY A 24 11.05 17.17 -11.07
CA GLY A 24 10.06 16.23 -10.53
C GLY A 24 9.88 14.96 -11.37
N SER A 25 9.59 13.85 -10.66
CA SER A 25 9.22 12.49 -11.12
C SER A 25 9.68 11.47 -10.07
N VAL A 26 9.71 10.17 -10.43
CA VAL A 26 10.45 9.15 -9.67
C VAL A 26 11.65 8.63 -10.45
N THR A 27 12.85 8.75 -9.87
CA THR A 27 14.05 8.08 -10.38
C THR A 27 14.05 6.64 -9.88
N VAL A 28 14.17 5.67 -10.78
CA VAL A 28 14.15 4.23 -10.46
C VAL A 28 15.36 3.57 -11.08
N ASP A 29 16.05 2.71 -10.32
CA ASP A 29 17.11 1.85 -10.87
C ASP A 29 16.65 1.15 -12.16
N GLN A 30 17.43 1.28 -13.22
CA GLN A 30 17.11 0.70 -14.51
C GLN A 30 16.94 -0.83 -14.47
N ASP A 31 17.63 -1.55 -13.59
CA ASP A 31 17.43 -3.01 -13.44
C ASP A 31 16.03 -3.33 -12.89
N LEU A 32 15.47 -2.46 -12.04
CA LEU A 32 14.10 -2.60 -11.53
C LEU A 32 13.07 -2.23 -12.59
N LEU A 33 13.33 -1.19 -13.38
CA LEU A 33 12.50 -0.82 -14.52
C LEU A 33 12.40 -1.97 -15.52
N ASP A 34 13.53 -2.56 -15.90
CA ASP A 34 13.57 -3.68 -16.84
C ASP A 34 12.83 -4.91 -16.29
N ALA A 35 13.05 -5.25 -15.02
CA ALA A 35 12.38 -6.38 -14.37
C ALA A 35 10.85 -6.20 -14.31
N ALA A 36 10.40 -4.96 -14.09
CA ALA A 36 8.99 -4.60 -14.03
C ALA A 36 8.38 -4.25 -15.40
N ASP A 37 9.14 -4.31 -16.50
CA ASP A 37 8.68 -3.84 -17.82
C ASP A 37 8.09 -2.42 -17.75
N LEU A 38 8.80 -1.51 -17.08
CA LEU A 38 8.48 -0.10 -17.00
C LEU A 38 9.47 0.69 -17.85
N LEU A 39 8.97 1.58 -18.69
CA LEU A 39 9.81 2.44 -19.52
C LEU A 39 10.08 3.77 -18.82
N PRO A 40 11.24 4.41 -19.03
CA PRO A 40 11.43 5.81 -18.66
C PRO A 40 10.37 6.70 -19.34
N GLY A 41 9.73 7.58 -18.57
CA GLY A 41 8.62 8.41 -19.02
C GLY A 41 7.25 7.73 -18.94
N GLU A 42 7.16 6.48 -18.51
CA GLU A 42 5.90 5.78 -18.33
C GLU A 42 5.18 6.24 -17.05
N LEU A 43 3.85 6.40 -17.15
CA LEU A 43 2.99 6.70 -16.00
C LEU A 43 3.05 5.57 -14.97
N VAL A 44 3.35 5.93 -13.73
CA VAL A 44 3.33 5.04 -12.58
C VAL A 44 2.53 5.67 -11.44
N HIS A 45 1.86 4.81 -10.69
CA HIS A 45 1.31 5.18 -9.41
C HIS A 45 2.31 4.78 -8.33
N ILE A 46 2.54 5.66 -7.38
CA ILE A 46 3.34 5.38 -6.19
C ILE A 46 2.38 5.40 -5.01
N VAL A 47 2.37 4.29 -4.27
CA VAL A 47 1.57 4.16 -3.05
C VAL A 47 2.52 3.89 -1.89
N ASP A 48 2.47 4.78 -0.92
CA ASP A 48 3.29 4.73 0.28
C ASP A 48 2.61 3.85 1.32
N ILE A 49 3.36 2.88 1.87
CA ILE A 49 2.85 1.91 2.83
C ILE A 49 2.87 2.49 4.25
N ASP A 50 3.82 3.36 4.55
CA ASP A 50 4.04 3.86 5.92
C ASP A 50 3.05 4.97 6.27
N ASN A 51 2.74 5.86 5.33
CA ASN A 51 1.81 6.97 5.56
C ASN A 51 0.52 6.92 4.74
N GLY A 52 0.41 6.01 3.76
CA GLY A 52 -0.79 5.84 2.92
C GLY A 52 -0.96 6.85 1.78
N ALA A 53 0.01 7.74 1.56
CA ALA A 53 -0.01 8.67 0.45
C ALA A 53 -0.07 7.95 -0.90
N ARG A 54 -0.74 8.58 -1.86
CA ARG A 54 -0.91 8.06 -3.22
C ARG A 54 -0.64 9.18 -4.20
N LEU A 55 0.22 8.92 -5.18
CA LEU A 55 0.54 9.89 -6.21
C LEU A 55 0.72 9.21 -7.56
N GLU A 56 0.52 9.99 -8.60
CA GLU A 56 0.73 9.60 -9.99
C GLU A 56 1.84 10.47 -10.57
N THR A 57 2.78 9.84 -11.26
CA THR A 57 3.92 10.52 -11.89
C THR A 57 4.46 9.67 -13.03
N TYR A 58 5.52 10.12 -13.70
CA TYR A 58 6.29 9.31 -14.62
C TYR A 58 7.63 8.86 -14.02
N THR A 59 8.26 7.87 -14.62
CA THR A 59 9.58 7.34 -14.23
C THR A 59 10.74 8.05 -14.93
N ILE A 60 11.90 8.09 -14.28
CA ILE A 60 13.20 8.43 -14.84
C ILE A 60 14.17 7.29 -14.56
N ALA A 61 14.99 6.92 -15.54
CA ALA A 61 16.03 5.92 -15.36
C ALA A 61 17.15 6.40 -14.43
N GLY A 62 17.40 5.65 -13.37
CA GLY A 62 18.58 5.74 -12.52
C GLY A 62 19.68 4.76 -12.95
N PRO A 63 20.90 4.90 -12.39
CA PRO A 63 22.00 3.98 -12.69
C PRO A 63 21.66 2.53 -12.34
N ARG A 64 22.07 1.58 -13.19
CA ARG A 64 21.87 0.13 -12.97
C ARG A 64 22.55 -0.36 -11.69
N GLY A 65 21.85 -1.20 -10.94
CA GLY A 65 22.35 -1.82 -9.71
C GLY A 65 22.56 -0.86 -8.54
N SER A 66 22.08 0.38 -8.66
CA SER A 66 22.17 1.39 -7.60
C SER A 66 21.15 1.20 -6.49
N GLY A 67 20.05 0.50 -6.77
CA GLY A 67 18.88 0.39 -5.90
C GLY A 67 18.12 1.71 -5.72
N VAL A 68 18.37 2.72 -6.56
CA VAL A 68 17.76 4.06 -6.36
C VAL A 68 16.25 4.02 -6.53
N ILE A 69 15.55 4.60 -5.55
CA ILE A 69 14.14 5.01 -5.63
C ILE A 69 14.10 6.45 -5.11
N GLY A 70 14.19 7.39 -6.05
CA GLY A 70 14.29 8.82 -5.75
C GLY A 70 12.99 9.56 -6.03
N ILE A 71 12.37 10.14 -5.01
CA ILE A 71 11.12 10.90 -5.14
C ILE A 71 11.44 12.39 -5.26
N ASN A 72 11.16 12.99 -6.41
CA ASN A 72 11.59 14.34 -6.71
C ASN A 72 10.42 15.34 -6.76
N GLY A 73 10.70 16.62 -6.54
CA GLY A 73 9.74 17.70 -6.70
C GLY A 73 8.65 17.69 -5.62
N ALA A 74 7.42 18.06 -5.99
CA ALA A 74 6.30 18.19 -5.05
C ALA A 74 6.01 16.89 -4.26
N ALA A 75 6.30 15.73 -4.84
CA ALA A 75 6.11 14.42 -4.21
C ALA A 75 7.00 14.20 -2.98
N ALA A 76 8.16 14.86 -2.89
CA ALA A 76 9.07 14.77 -1.74
C ALA A 76 8.48 15.33 -0.43
N ARG A 77 7.34 16.04 -0.51
CA ARG A 77 6.59 16.50 0.67
C ARG A 77 5.74 15.40 1.31
N LEU A 78 5.44 14.34 0.57
CA LEU A 78 4.51 13.28 0.97
C LEU A 78 5.21 11.93 1.18
N VAL A 79 6.42 11.77 0.65
CA VAL A 79 7.18 10.52 0.68
C VAL A 79 8.63 10.85 1.02
N HIS A 80 9.21 10.12 1.97
CA HIS A 80 10.51 10.42 2.55
C HIS A 80 11.48 9.24 2.42
N PRO A 81 12.81 9.49 2.47
CA PRO A 81 13.80 8.43 2.51
C PRO A 81 13.55 7.48 3.68
N GLY A 82 13.56 6.17 3.41
CA GLY A 82 13.23 5.12 4.37
C GLY A 82 11.81 4.58 4.24
N ASP A 83 10.88 5.33 3.64
CA ASP A 83 9.52 4.86 3.43
C ASP A 83 9.49 3.69 2.44
N LEU A 84 8.56 2.76 2.65
CA LEU A 84 8.28 1.64 1.78
C LEU A 84 7.17 2.00 0.81
N VAL A 85 7.46 1.89 -0.48
CA VAL A 85 6.52 2.22 -1.55
C VAL A 85 6.25 1.02 -2.46
N ILE A 86 5.11 1.04 -3.13
CA ILE A 86 4.82 0.17 -4.28
C ILE A 86 4.68 1.06 -5.51
N LEU A 87 5.50 0.81 -6.53
CA LEU A 87 5.37 1.45 -7.84
C LEU A 87 4.51 0.56 -8.72
N ILE A 88 3.48 1.11 -9.35
CA ILE A 88 2.49 0.37 -10.13
C ILE A 88 2.39 0.95 -11.54
N GLY A 89 2.65 0.12 -12.54
CA GLY A 89 2.37 0.42 -13.95
C GLY A 89 1.02 -0.16 -14.37
N TYR A 90 0.17 0.67 -14.98
CA TYR A 90 -1.10 0.24 -15.57
C TYR A 90 -1.01 0.26 -17.09
N GLY A 91 -1.61 -0.75 -17.73
CA GLY A 91 -1.71 -0.87 -19.19
C GLY A 91 -3.15 -0.89 -19.65
N GLN A 92 -3.40 -0.35 -20.85
CA GLN A 92 -4.69 -0.50 -21.54
C GLN A 92 -4.63 -1.75 -22.42
N MET A 93 -5.58 -2.67 -22.23
CA MET A 93 -5.63 -3.95 -22.94
C MET A 93 -7.01 -4.19 -23.53
N GLN A 94 -7.10 -4.94 -24.62
CA GLN A 94 -8.41 -5.40 -25.10
C GLN A 94 -9.01 -6.40 -24.11
N ASP A 95 -10.35 -6.47 -24.02
CA ASP A 95 -11.04 -7.36 -23.07
C ASP A 95 -10.56 -8.81 -23.12
N ALA A 96 -10.32 -9.35 -24.32
CA ALA A 96 -9.83 -10.72 -24.50
C ALA A 96 -8.42 -10.93 -23.92
N GLU A 97 -7.51 -9.97 -24.15
CA GLU A 97 -6.15 -9.98 -23.63
C GLU A 97 -6.15 -9.83 -22.10
N ALA A 98 -6.94 -8.89 -21.58
CA ALA A 98 -7.03 -8.58 -20.16
C ALA A 98 -7.46 -9.77 -19.30
N ARG A 99 -8.29 -10.67 -19.83
CA ARG A 99 -8.79 -11.86 -19.10
C ARG A 99 -7.72 -12.92 -18.85
N THR A 100 -6.69 -12.95 -19.70
CA THR A 100 -5.59 -13.90 -19.59
C THR A 100 -4.27 -13.23 -19.19
N HIS A 101 -4.29 -11.91 -19.00
CA HIS A 101 -3.11 -11.14 -18.65
C HIS A 101 -2.56 -11.56 -17.29
N ARG A 102 -1.23 -11.68 -17.22
CA ARG A 102 -0.48 -11.88 -15.98
C ARG A 102 0.48 -10.70 -15.81
N PRO A 103 0.37 -9.91 -14.74
CA PRO A 103 1.27 -8.78 -14.53
C PRO A 103 2.69 -9.24 -14.22
N ARG A 104 3.65 -8.33 -14.40
CA ARG A 104 5.00 -8.51 -13.86
C ARG A 104 5.10 -7.97 -12.45
N VAL A 105 5.28 -8.86 -11.48
CA VAL A 105 5.47 -8.48 -10.08
C VAL A 105 6.93 -8.64 -9.73
N VAL A 106 7.59 -7.57 -9.31
CA VAL A 106 8.97 -7.57 -8.84
C VAL A 106 8.99 -7.39 -7.33
N PHE A 107 9.72 -8.26 -6.65
CA PHE A 107 9.95 -8.20 -5.22
C PHE A 107 11.38 -7.82 -4.94
N VAL A 108 11.59 -6.97 -3.94
CA VAL A 108 12.92 -6.48 -3.56
C VAL A 108 13.19 -6.62 -2.07
N ASP A 109 14.47 -6.59 -1.69
CA ASP A 109 14.92 -6.46 -0.30
C ASP A 109 14.98 -4.98 0.14
N ALA A 110 15.43 -4.73 1.38
CA ALA A 110 15.57 -3.38 1.93
C ALA A 110 16.67 -2.53 1.28
N GLN A 111 17.49 -3.11 0.41
CA GLN A 111 18.45 -2.39 -0.44
C GLN A 111 17.98 -2.32 -1.89
N ASN A 112 16.70 -2.60 -2.13
CA ASN A 112 16.06 -2.63 -3.45
C ASN A 112 16.69 -3.63 -4.43
N ARG A 113 17.35 -4.69 -3.94
CA ARG A 113 17.81 -5.79 -4.81
C ARG A 113 16.68 -6.75 -5.05
N ILE A 114 16.54 -7.22 -6.29
CA ILE A 114 15.49 -8.16 -6.68
C ILE A 114 15.67 -9.48 -5.92
N THR A 115 14.65 -9.88 -5.18
CA THR A 115 14.59 -11.15 -4.45
C THR A 115 13.71 -12.18 -5.16
N GLY A 116 12.85 -11.73 -6.07
CA GLY A 116 12.01 -12.62 -6.88
C GLY A 116 11.16 -11.85 -7.89
N THR A 117 10.67 -12.58 -8.89
CA THR A 117 9.69 -12.08 -9.86
C THR A 117 8.53 -13.07 -9.97
N GLY A 118 7.33 -12.55 -10.21
CA GLY A 118 6.09 -13.33 -10.20
C GLY A 118 5.06 -12.82 -11.20
N GLY A 119 4.03 -13.63 -11.41
CA GLY A 119 2.92 -13.36 -12.35
C GLY A 119 1.58 -13.13 -11.69
N ASP A 120 1.53 -13.19 -10.35
CA ASP A 120 0.30 -13.15 -9.56
C ASP A 120 0.23 -11.84 -8.76
N PRO A 121 -0.81 -11.00 -8.98
CA PRO A 121 -0.99 -9.75 -8.26
C PRO A 121 -1.01 -9.86 -6.74
N ALA A 122 -1.48 -10.99 -6.20
CA ALA A 122 -1.68 -11.24 -4.78
C ALA A 122 -0.57 -12.09 -4.15
N GLU A 123 0.46 -12.45 -4.91
CA GLU A 123 1.60 -13.22 -4.40
C GLU A 123 2.28 -12.51 -3.22
N ALA A 124 2.43 -13.26 -2.13
CA ALA A 124 3.17 -12.87 -0.95
C ALA A 124 4.54 -13.56 -0.99
N VAL A 125 5.61 -12.81 -0.71
CA VAL A 125 6.96 -13.36 -0.74
C VAL A 125 7.21 -14.19 0.51
N PRO A 126 7.60 -15.47 0.38
CA PRO A 126 7.96 -16.29 1.52
C PRO A 126 9.01 -15.60 2.41
N GLY A 127 8.79 -15.58 3.72
CA GLY A 127 9.73 -15.01 4.70
C GLY A 127 9.62 -13.50 4.96
N THR A 128 8.75 -12.77 4.25
CA THR A 128 8.57 -11.30 4.43
C THR A 128 7.42 -10.91 5.37
N GLY A 129 6.72 -11.90 5.94
CA GLY A 129 5.53 -11.67 6.77
C GLY A 129 4.31 -11.14 6.00
N THR A 130 4.44 -10.88 4.69
CA THR A 130 3.32 -10.51 3.83
C THR A 130 2.35 -11.69 3.67
N VAL A 131 1.07 -11.36 3.50
CA VAL A 131 -0.02 -12.32 3.40
C VAL A 131 -0.81 -11.98 2.15
N ARG A 132 -1.24 -12.99 1.40
CA ARG A 132 -2.05 -12.73 0.22
C ARG A 132 -3.40 -12.11 0.62
N GLY A 133 -3.76 -11.00 -0.02
CA GLY A 133 -5.00 -10.27 0.27
C GLY A 133 -6.28 -10.99 -0.18
N ASP A 134 -6.16 -12.02 -1.03
CA ASP A 134 -7.27 -12.85 -1.50
C ASP A 134 -7.56 -14.04 -0.57
N THR A 135 -6.76 -14.23 0.49
CA THR A 135 -7.06 -15.19 1.55
C THR A 135 -7.87 -14.47 2.64
N LEU A 136 -9.15 -14.81 2.77
CA LEU A 136 -9.96 -14.37 3.90
C LEU A 136 -9.35 -14.95 5.18
N ARG A 137 -8.67 -14.12 5.98
CA ARG A 137 -8.34 -14.48 7.36
C ARG A 137 -9.67 -14.61 8.09
N THR A 138 -10.09 -15.84 8.42
CA THR A 138 -11.02 -16.02 9.53
C THR A 138 -10.31 -15.49 10.77
N ALA A 139 -10.63 -14.26 11.17
CA ALA A 139 -10.20 -13.76 12.47
C ALA A 139 -10.66 -14.80 13.52
N PRO A 140 -9.83 -15.16 14.51
CA PRO A 140 -10.34 -15.91 15.64
C PRO A 140 -11.48 -15.09 16.22
N VAL A 141 -12.69 -15.67 16.26
CA VAL A 141 -13.81 -15.08 16.98
C VAL A 141 -13.32 -14.89 18.41
N HIS A 142 -13.08 -13.65 18.80
CA HIS A 142 -12.89 -13.32 20.20
C HIS A 142 -14.24 -13.55 20.86
N LEU A 143 -14.51 -14.78 21.30
CA LEU A 143 -15.56 -14.98 22.28
C LEU A 143 -15.16 -14.16 23.50
N PRO A 144 -16.00 -13.23 23.98
CA PRO A 144 -15.75 -12.59 25.25
C PRO A 144 -15.57 -13.70 26.29
N ALA A 145 -14.55 -13.56 27.14
CA ALA A 145 -14.35 -14.49 28.24
C ALA A 145 -15.67 -14.61 29.03
N PRO A 146 -16.07 -15.81 29.48
CA PRO A 146 -17.23 -15.96 30.33
C PRO A 146 -17.06 -15.02 31.53
N GLY A 147 -17.99 -14.07 31.66
CA GLY A 147 -17.96 -13.07 32.73
C GLY A 147 -17.85 -13.77 34.08
N ASN A 148 -16.93 -13.28 34.91
CA ASN A 148 -16.78 -13.73 36.29
C ASN A 148 -18.08 -13.39 37.06
N PRO A 149 -18.79 -14.36 37.67
CA PRO A 149 -20.09 -14.13 38.30
C PRO A 149 -20.01 -13.43 39.67
N SER A 150 -19.04 -12.54 39.88
CA SER A 150 -18.77 -11.94 41.18
C SER A 150 -18.69 -10.41 41.13
N GLU A 151 -19.72 -9.76 40.60
CA GLU A 151 -20.04 -8.38 40.98
C GLU A 151 -21.57 -8.27 41.20
N PRO A 152 -22.04 -7.83 42.38
CA PRO A 152 -23.46 -7.59 42.59
C PRO A 152 -23.87 -6.30 41.86
N GLU A 153 -24.88 -6.42 40.99
CA GLU A 153 -25.54 -5.27 40.36
C GLU A 153 -26.11 -4.34 41.45
N ALA A 154 -25.55 -3.14 41.57
CA ALA A 154 -26.12 -2.09 42.40
C ALA A 154 -27.36 -1.53 41.69
N TYR A 155 -28.53 -2.05 42.07
CA TYR A 155 -29.83 -1.45 41.76
C TYR A 155 -29.93 -0.12 42.54
N GLY A 156 -29.85 1.00 41.81
CA GLY A 156 -30.15 2.33 42.35
C GLY A 156 -31.62 2.65 42.13
N ASP A 157 -32.41 2.58 43.19
CA ASP A 157 -33.79 3.04 43.26
C ASP A 157 -33.89 4.52 42.88
N VAL A 158 -34.76 4.85 41.93
CA VAL A 158 -35.21 6.23 41.69
C VAL A 158 -36.73 6.23 41.76
N GLU A 159 -37.27 6.54 42.95
CA GLU A 159 -38.66 6.97 43.07
C GLU A 159 -38.83 8.23 43.93
N HIS A 160 -39.66 9.12 43.38
CA HIS A 160 -40.55 10.08 44.03
C HIS A 160 -40.02 11.46 44.42
N GLY A 161 -40.25 12.42 43.51
CA GLY A 161 -40.37 13.84 43.82
C GLY A 161 -41.66 14.41 43.24
N ALA A 162 -42.76 14.40 44.02
CA ALA A 162 -43.98 15.12 43.68
C ALA A 162 -44.66 15.67 44.95
N ALA A 163 -44.61 17.01 45.11
CA ALA A 163 -45.61 17.91 45.71
C ALA A 163 -44.94 19.27 46.01
N ARG A 164 -45.54 20.46 45.90
CA ARG A 164 -46.77 21.04 45.32
C ARG A 164 -46.71 22.57 45.60
N THR A 165 -47.39 23.37 44.76
CA THR A 165 -48.02 24.70 45.04
C THR A 165 -47.11 25.91 45.39
N ALA A 166 -47.40 27.17 45.03
CA ALA A 166 -48.67 27.87 44.76
C ALA A 166 -48.50 29.08 43.82
N ALA A 167 -49.64 29.56 43.32
CA ALA A 167 -49.84 30.66 42.38
C ALA A 167 -49.68 32.08 42.97
N HIS A 168 -49.20 33.03 42.16
CA HIS A 168 -49.86 34.28 41.77
C HIS A 168 -49.15 34.89 40.56
#